data_AF-A0A959F0N6-F1
#
_entry.id   AF-A0A959F0N6-F1
#
_cell.length_a   1.000
_cell.length_b   1.000
_cell.length_c   1.000
_cell.angle_alpha   90.00
_cell.angle_beta   90.00
_cell.angle_gamma   90.00
#
_symmetry.space_group_name_H-M   'P 1'
#
loop_
_entity.id
_entity.type
_entity.pdbx_description
1 polymer ?
#
loop_
_entity_poly.entity_id
_entity_poly.type
_entity_poly.pdbx_seq_one_letter_code
_entity_poly.pdbx_strand_id
1 'polypeptide(L)'
;MKPHLRLLFFLLLFSVHSVAQEPLRLLSWNIQDFGRTKDSSEIRAIAQVVADYDVVAIQEVVAGYGGAQAVARLADQLNRLGERWDYRVSDPTDSPKYKTERYAFLWKTGRVQLRGRPW
;
A
#
# COMPACT_ATOMS: atom_id res chain seq x y z
N MET A 1 36.62 -36.77 -4.16
CA MET A 1 35.25 -36.72 -3.59
C MET A 1 34.30 -37.37 -4.59
N LYS A 2 33.47 -38.34 -4.18
CA LYS A 2 32.55 -39.06 -5.10
C LYS A 2 31.60 -38.04 -5.78
N PRO A 3 31.24 -38.23 -7.07
CA PRO A 3 30.42 -37.25 -7.82
C PRO A 3 29.07 -36.98 -7.15
N HIS A 4 28.45 -38.00 -6.55
CA HIS A 4 27.21 -37.86 -5.77
C HIS A 4 27.37 -36.97 -4.54
N LEU A 5 28.55 -36.94 -3.92
CA LEU A 5 28.84 -36.10 -2.76
C LEU A 5 29.07 -34.63 -3.16
N ARG A 6 29.57 -34.37 -4.39
CA ARG A 6 29.64 -33.02 -4.97
C ARG A 6 28.25 -32.49 -5.32
N LEU A 7 27.38 -33.34 -5.89
CA LEU A 7 26.00 -32.98 -6.20
C LEU A 7 25.19 -32.69 -4.94
N LEU A 8 25.34 -33.53 -3.90
CA LEU A 8 24.69 -33.32 -2.61
C LEU A 8 25.16 -32.01 -1.96
N PHE A 9 26.46 -31.70 -2.04
CA PHE A 9 27.01 -30.44 -1.54
C PHE A 9 26.49 -29.22 -2.31
N PHE A 10 26.37 -29.31 -3.64
CA PHE A 10 25.74 -28.27 -4.48
C PHE A 10 24.26 -28.05 -4.14
N LEU A 11 23.49 -29.12 -3.93
CA LEU A 11 22.09 -29.03 -3.52
C LEU A 11 21.93 -28.45 -2.11
N LEU A 12 22.83 -28.80 -1.18
CA LEU A 12 22.86 -28.22 0.16
C LEU A 12 23.17 -26.73 0.14
N LEU A 13 24.15 -26.29 -0.67
CA LEU A 13 24.47 -24.87 -0.87
C LEU A 13 23.32 -24.08 -1.51
N PHE A 14 22.52 -24.72 -2.38
CA PHE A 14 21.33 -24.10 -2.97
C PHE A 14 20.16 -24.01 -1.97
N SER A 15 20.04 -24.98 -1.06
CA SER A 15 18.99 -24.98 -0.01
C SER A 15 19.19 -23.94 1.10
N VAL A 16 20.41 -23.43 1.30
CA VAL A 16 20.71 -22.36 2.27
C VAL A 16 20.60 -20.95 1.70
N HIS A 17 20.11 -20.79 0.46
CA HIS A 17 19.51 -19.53 0.06
C HIS A 17 18.15 -19.44 0.76
N SER A 18 18.22 -19.12 2.06
CA SER A 18 17.10 -18.80 2.90
C SER A 18 16.12 -17.98 2.10
N VAL A 19 14.88 -18.46 2.04
CA VAL A 19 13.72 -17.68 1.62
C VAL A 19 13.53 -16.60 2.69
N ALA A 20 14.44 -15.64 2.75
CA ALA A 20 14.26 -14.43 3.53
C ALA A 20 13.18 -13.66 2.80
N GLN A 21 11.93 -13.82 3.25
CA GLN A 21 10.87 -12.94 2.81
C GLN A 21 11.29 -11.52 3.20
N GLU A 22 11.47 -10.68 2.18
CA GLU A 22 11.61 -9.24 2.36
C GLU A 22 10.57 -8.75 3.36
N PRO A 23 10.97 -7.99 4.40
CA PRO A 23 10.04 -7.58 5.45
C PRO A 23 8.91 -6.74 4.85
N LEU A 24 7.68 -7.01 5.29
CA LEU A 24 6.51 -6.24 4.88
C LEU A 24 6.53 -4.87 5.58
N ARG A 25 6.51 -3.79 4.81
CA ARG A 25 6.52 -2.41 5.35
C ARG A 25 5.12 -1.84 5.40
N LEU A 26 4.70 -1.37 6.57
CA LEU A 26 3.38 -0.81 6.83
C LEU A 26 3.49 0.67 7.18
N LEU A 27 2.57 1.48 6.65
CA LEU A 27 2.41 2.89 7.03
C LEU A 27 0.96 3.14 7.45
N SER A 28 0.77 3.92 8.51
CA SER A 28 -0.50 4.58 8.81
C SER A 28 -0.27 6.07 8.89
N TRP A 29 -1.06 6.85 8.17
CA TRP A 29 -0.89 8.30 8.12
C TRP A 29 -2.24 9.03 8.13
N ASN A 30 -2.42 9.86 9.16
CA ASN A 30 -3.48 10.86 9.18
C ASN A 30 -3.05 12.04 8.30
N ILE A 31 -3.79 12.27 7.21
CA ILE A 31 -3.56 13.37 6.29
C ILE A 31 -4.76 14.30 6.39
N GLN A 32 -4.55 15.45 7.04
CA GLN A 32 -5.60 16.43 7.31
C GLN A 32 -6.46 16.72 6.07
N ASP A 33 -7.77 16.52 6.23
CA ASP A 33 -8.79 16.82 5.24
C ASP A 33 -8.48 16.24 3.84
N PHE A 34 -8.03 14.97 3.77
CA PHE A 34 -7.58 14.36 2.52
C PHE A 34 -8.72 14.28 1.49
N GLY A 35 -8.53 15.00 0.39
CA GLY A 35 -9.53 15.19 -0.66
C GLY A 35 -10.24 16.55 -0.66
N ARG A 36 -9.95 17.42 0.31
CA ARG A 36 -10.42 18.82 0.32
C ARG A 36 -9.29 19.83 0.08
N THR A 37 -8.14 19.67 0.72
CA THR A 37 -7.09 20.71 0.70
C THR A 37 -5.90 20.40 -0.19
N LYS A 38 -5.69 19.13 -0.59
CA LYS A 38 -4.44 18.67 -1.21
C LYS A 38 -4.45 18.82 -2.73
N ASP A 39 -3.50 19.59 -3.25
CA ASP A 39 -3.31 19.80 -4.69
C ASP A 39 -2.47 18.70 -5.35
N SER A 40 -2.29 18.79 -6.67
CA SER A 40 -1.53 17.79 -7.43
C SER A 40 -0.07 17.66 -7.02
N SER A 41 0.55 18.74 -6.53
CA SER A 41 1.94 18.74 -6.06
C SER A 41 2.06 18.05 -4.69
N GLU A 42 1.13 18.33 -3.79
CA GLU A 42 1.05 17.68 -2.49
C GLU A 42 0.74 16.19 -2.63
N ILE A 43 -0.16 15.80 -3.54
CA ILE A 43 -0.43 14.38 -3.83
C ILE A 43 0.83 13.67 -4.34
N ARG A 44 1.66 14.32 -5.16
CA ARG A 44 2.95 13.74 -5.60
C ARG A 44 3.92 13.59 -4.43
N ALA A 45 4.01 14.57 -3.53
CA ALA A 45 4.85 14.47 -2.35
C ALA A 45 4.39 13.34 -1.41
N ILE A 46 3.08 13.20 -1.21
CA ILE A 46 2.49 12.08 -0.47
C ILE A 46 2.86 10.74 -1.14
N ALA A 47 2.75 10.65 -2.47
CA ALA A 47 3.11 9.44 -3.21
C ALA A 47 4.59 9.04 -3.04
N GLN A 48 5.50 10.02 -3.01
CA GLN A 48 6.93 9.76 -2.79
C GLN A 48 7.20 9.14 -1.41
N VAL A 49 6.51 9.60 -0.36
CA VAL A 49 6.62 9.01 0.98
C VAL A 49 6.00 7.61 1.01
N VAL A 50 4.83 7.45 0.41
CA VAL A 50 4.05 6.20 0.42
C VAL A 50 4.73 5.08 -0.39
N ALA A 51 5.49 5.42 -1.43
CA ALA A 51 6.11 4.46 -2.35
C ALA A 51 7.06 3.45 -1.68
N ASP A 52 7.68 3.81 -0.55
CA ASP A 52 8.63 2.98 0.19
C ASP A 52 7.98 1.89 1.05
N TYR A 53 6.65 1.88 1.13
CA TYR A 53 5.86 0.93 1.92
C TYR A 53 5.14 -0.09 1.03
N ASP A 54 4.68 -1.18 1.63
CA ASP A 54 3.95 -2.24 0.93
C ASP A 54 2.44 -2.12 1.13
N VAL A 55 2.01 -1.66 2.31
CA VAL A 55 0.61 -1.40 2.66
C VAL A 55 0.51 -0.08 3.41
N VAL A 56 -0.43 0.76 3.00
CA VAL A 56 -0.63 2.09 3.58
C VAL A 56 -2.09 2.29 3.95
N ALA A 57 -2.32 2.72 5.19
CA ALA A 57 -3.61 3.20 5.68
C ALA A 57 -3.59 4.74 5.77
N ILE A 58 -4.57 5.39 5.15
CA ILE A 58 -4.79 6.84 5.20
C ILE A 58 -6.04 7.12 6.03
N GLN A 59 -5.91 8.02 7.00
CA GLN A 59 -7.02 8.55 7.81
C GLN A 59 -7.42 9.96 7.36
N GLU A 60 -8.58 10.43 7.84
CA GLU A 60 -9.18 11.73 7.48
C GLU A 60 -9.49 11.89 5.99
N VAL A 61 -9.82 10.79 5.30
CA VAL A 61 -10.34 10.89 3.94
C VAL A 61 -11.75 11.47 4.01
N VAL A 62 -11.98 12.62 3.39
CA VAL A 62 -13.29 13.28 3.50
C VAL A 62 -14.41 12.41 2.90
N ALA A 63 -15.55 12.26 3.58
CA ALA A 63 -16.63 11.40 3.07
C ALA A 63 -17.35 11.96 1.81
N GLY A 64 -17.18 13.26 1.52
CA GLY A 64 -17.74 13.91 0.34
C GLY A 64 -17.08 13.49 -0.98
N TYR A 65 -17.49 14.15 -2.08
CA TYR A 65 -17.06 13.83 -3.45
C TYR A 65 -15.54 13.79 -3.64
N GLY A 66 -14.78 14.63 -2.93
CA GLY A 66 -13.33 14.76 -3.11
C GLY A 66 -12.47 13.65 -2.49
N GLY A 67 -12.95 12.94 -1.46
CA GLY A 67 -12.11 11.99 -0.72
C GLY A 67 -11.71 10.78 -1.54
N ALA A 68 -12.70 10.05 -2.07
CA ALA A 68 -12.45 8.88 -2.92
C ALA A 68 -11.65 9.25 -4.18
N GLN A 69 -11.87 10.44 -4.73
CA GLN A 69 -11.12 10.95 -5.88
C GLN A 69 -9.65 11.22 -5.56
N ALA A 70 -9.36 11.77 -4.38
CA ALA A 70 -7.98 11.97 -3.95
C ALA A 70 -7.25 10.65 -3.73
N VAL A 71 -7.93 9.63 -3.19
CA VAL A 71 -7.35 8.28 -3.08
C VAL A 71 -7.05 7.70 -4.46
N ALA A 72 -7.99 7.82 -5.41
CA ALA A 72 -7.77 7.38 -6.80
C ALA A 72 -6.58 8.11 -7.45
N ARG A 73 -6.49 9.44 -7.28
CA ARG A 73 -5.36 10.24 -7.80
C ARG A 73 -4.03 9.81 -7.17
N LEU A 74 -4.02 9.49 -5.88
CA LEU A 74 -2.83 8.98 -5.20
C LEU A 74 -2.42 7.61 -5.74
N ALA A 75 -3.36 6.68 -5.88
CA ALA A 75 -3.10 5.37 -6.50
C ALA A 75 -2.57 5.51 -7.93
N ASP A 76 -3.11 6.43 -8.72
CA ASP A 76 -2.61 6.74 -10.07
C ASP A 76 -1.18 7.29 -10.05
N GLN A 77 -0.83 8.16 -9.09
CA GLN A 77 0.56 8.62 -8.95
C GLN A 77 1.49 7.47 -8.56
N LEU A 78 1.09 6.62 -7.61
CA LEU A 78 1.89 5.48 -7.17
C LEU A 78 2.14 4.47 -8.29
N ASN A 79 1.12 4.18 -9.11
CA ASN A 79 1.24 3.31 -10.28
C ASN A 79 2.21 3.84 -11.37
N ARG A 80 2.55 5.14 -11.35
CA ARG A 80 3.55 5.73 -12.25
C ARG A 80 4.98 5.63 -11.72
N LEU A 81 5.17 5.23 -10.46
CA LEU A 81 6.48 5.13 -9.80
C LEU A 81 7.12 3.74 -9.94
N GLY A 82 6.56 2.84 -10.75
CA GLY A 82 7.18 1.56 -11.13
C GLY A 82 6.63 0.32 -10.43
N GLU A 83 5.76 0.49 -9.43
CA GLU A 83 5.06 -0.60 -8.76
C GLU A 83 3.57 -0.61 -9.11
N ARG A 84 2.92 -1.78 -9.02
CA ARG A 84 1.46 -1.88 -9.18
C ARG A 84 0.76 -1.74 -7.85
N TRP A 85 -0.13 -0.76 -7.77
CA TRP A 85 -0.89 -0.42 -6.58
C TRP A 85 -2.38 -0.57 -6.82
N ASP A 86 -3.06 -1.13 -5.82
CA ASP A 86 -4.52 -1.16 -5.75
C ASP A 86 -4.97 -0.53 -4.42
N TYR A 87 -6.26 -0.20 -4.32
CA TYR A 87 -6.80 0.51 -3.17
C TYR A 87 -8.25 0.15 -2.84
N ARG A 88 -8.63 0.40 -1.59
CA ARG A 88 -10.01 0.39 -1.11
C ARG A 88 -10.26 1.58 -0.21
N VAL A 89 -11.46 2.15 -0.30
CA VAL A 89 -11.94 3.22 0.57
C VAL A 89 -13.11 2.68 1.37
N SER A 90 -13.11 2.90 2.69
CA SER A 90 -14.17 2.45 3.57
C SER A 90 -15.50 3.14 3.31
N ASP A 91 -16.56 2.54 3.84
CA ASP A 91 -17.78 3.29 4.12
C ASP A 91 -17.47 4.49 5.04
N PRO A 92 -18.32 5.53 4.99
CA PRO A 92 -18.19 6.66 5.89
C PRO A 92 -18.26 6.23 7.37
N THR A 93 -17.46 6.87 8.23
CA THR A 93 -17.53 6.67 9.67
C THR A 93 -18.88 7.09 10.23
N ASP A 94 -19.31 6.47 11.33
CA ASP A 94 -20.48 6.93 12.06
C ASP A 94 -20.11 8.19 12.85
N SER A 95 -20.42 9.35 12.29
CA SER A 95 -20.06 10.65 12.85
C SER A 95 -21.05 11.72 12.39
N PRO A 96 -21.24 12.79 13.20
CA PRO A 96 -22.12 13.88 12.83
C PRO A 96 -21.80 14.46 11.45
N LYS A 97 -22.83 15.01 10.80
CA LYS A 97 -22.69 15.69 9.50
C LYS A 97 -21.52 16.69 9.55
N TYR A 98 -20.74 16.75 8.47
CA TYR A 98 -19.51 17.55 8.33
C TYR A 98 -18.27 17.06 9.09
N LYS A 99 -18.39 16.02 9.94
CA LYS A 99 -17.26 15.30 10.56
C LYS A 99 -17.11 13.86 10.06
N THR A 100 -17.92 13.49 9.07
CA THR A 100 -17.89 12.17 8.47
C THR A 100 -16.65 12.00 7.59
N GLU A 101 -15.88 10.97 7.87
CA GLU A 101 -14.62 10.63 7.21
C GLU A 101 -14.67 9.21 6.69
N ARG A 102 -13.59 8.78 6.04
CA ARG A 102 -13.35 7.42 5.56
C ARG A 102 -11.91 7.04 5.86
N TYR A 103 -11.67 5.75 5.87
CA TYR A 103 -10.33 5.18 5.78
C TYR A 103 -10.05 4.82 4.33
N ALA A 104 -8.78 4.90 3.93
CA ALA A 104 -8.32 4.32 2.67
C ALA A 104 -7.14 3.39 2.91
N PHE A 105 -7.14 2.27 2.22
CA PHE A 105 -6.06 1.29 2.26
C PHE A 105 -5.53 1.16 0.84
N LEU A 106 -4.22 1.34 0.67
CA LEU A 106 -3.50 1.18 -0.58
C LEU A 106 -2.44 0.09 -0.39
N TRP A 107 -2.20 -0.74 -1.38
CA TRP A 107 -1.18 -1.79 -1.27
C TRP A 107 -0.53 -2.13 -2.61
N LYS A 108 0.73 -2.57 -2.55
CA LYS A 108 1.44 -3.15 -3.69
C LYS A 108 0.90 -4.54 -4.00
N THR A 109 0.31 -4.73 -5.18
CA THR A 109 -0.33 -6.01 -5.56
C THR A 109 0.67 -7.15 -5.75
N GLY A 110 1.95 -6.83 -5.97
CA GLY A 110 3.03 -7.82 -6.02
C GLY A 110 3.52 -8.29 -4.65
N ARG A 111 3.11 -7.61 -3.57
CA ARG A 111 3.58 -7.86 -2.19
C ARG A 111 2.49 -8.51 -1.35
N VAL A 112 1.25 -8.06 -1.50
CA VAL A 112 0.09 -8.59 -0.78
C VAL A 112 -1.13 -8.72 -1.69
N GLN A 113 -2.02 -9.64 -1.32
CA GLN A 113 -3.29 -9.87 -2.01
C GLN A 113 -4.46 -9.64 -1.04
N LEU A 114 -5.43 -8.84 -1.47
CA LEU A 114 -6.68 -8.66 -0.75
C LEU A 114 -7.45 -9.98 -0.65
N ARG A 115 -7.89 -10.35 0.55
CA ARG A 115 -8.74 -11.53 0.80
C ARG A 115 -10.15 -11.08 1.16
N GLY A 116 -11.14 -11.65 0.49
CA GLY A 116 -12.54 -11.27 0.67
C GLY A 116 -12.85 -9.87 0.18
N ARG A 117 -13.92 -9.28 0.73
CA ARG A 117 -14.35 -7.91 0.44
C ARG A 117 -14.40 -7.14 1.75
N PRO A 118 -13.35 -6.39 2.12
CA PRO A 118 -13.44 -5.45 3.21
C PRO A 118 -14.32 -4.29 2.76
N TRP A 119 -15.37 -4.02 3.55
CA TRP A 119 -16.44 -3.02 3.34
C TRP A 119 -17.03 -3.02 1.90
#